data_AF-A0A7W0JFS5-F1
#
_entry.id   AF-A0A7W0JFS5-F1
#
_cell.length_a   1.000
_cell.length_b   1.000
_cell.length_c   1.000
_cell.angle_alpha   90.00
_cell.angle_beta   90.00
_cell.angle_gamma   90.00
#
_symmetry.space_group_name_H-M   'P 1'
#
loop_
_entity.id
_entity.type
_entity.pdbx_description
1 polymer ?
#
loop_
_entity_poly.entity_id
_entity_poly.type
_entity_poly.pdbx_seq_one_letter_code
_entity_poly.pdbx_strand_id
1 'polypeptide(L)'
;MNTPRDIDWDSLFERLTACALRWFRDEFCFDEEAVLPGTAGSAVELAYNAALEFFKGEKVKWRPKTPDEDPYPLIVRVMRNDFLDLIKRSEYRRTVIMDAEAAGDGAPALERLGDESDGFHSAEAASLARALYPLVKGDQELKDYIDAVCILGLRKREEIADVLGIEPRRVTDIQRRLEDKRVYAVLKAEQLAEQNRRRNNV
;
A
#
# COMPACT_ATOMS: atom_id res chain seq x y z
N MET A 1 8.92 37.58 -2.54
CA MET A 1 9.07 36.19 -2.07
C MET A 1 7.78 35.85 -1.37
N ASN A 2 6.99 34.92 -1.90
CA ASN A 2 5.74 34.51 -1.24
C ASN A 2 6.09 33.91 0.11
N THR A 3 5.46 34.44 1.15
CA THR A 3 5.56 33.91 2.50
C THR A 3 4.62 32.72 2.60
N PRO A 4 4.77 31.82 3.59
CA PRO A 4 3.81 30.74 3.81
C PRO A 4 2.35 31.23 4.00
N ARG A 5 2.13 32.53 4.23
CA ARG A 5 0.81 33.14 4.35
C ARG A 5 0.11 33.40 3.02
N ASP A 6 0.84 33.40 1.91
CA ASP A 6 0.32 33.65 0.56
C ASP A 6 -0.10 32.35 -0.15
N ILE A 7 0.03 31.21 0.54
CA ILE A 7 -0.39 29.90 0.06
C ILE A 7 -1.91 29.77 0.27
N ASP A 8 -2.61 29.31 -0.76
CA ASP A 8 -3.99 28.84 -0.64
C ASP A 8 -4.01 27.51 0.13
N TRP A 9 -4.13 27.63 1.46
CA TRP A 9 -4.07 26.48 2.37
C TRP A 9 -5.27 25.55 2.23
N ASP A 10 -6.43 26.07 1.87
CA ASP A 10 -7.65 25.27 1.73
C ASP A 10 -7.50 24.34 0.52
N SER A 11 -7.15 24.90 -0.65
CA SER A 11 -6.89 24.12 -1.86
C SER A 11 -5.72 23.14 -1.69
N LEU A 12 -4.66 23.55 -0.99
CA LEU A 12 -3.52 22.69 -0.70
C LEU A 12 -3.93 21.53 0.22
N PHE A 13 -4.73 21.79 1.25
CA PHE A 13 -5.19 20.79 2.20
C PHE A 13 -6.13 19.77 1.56
N GLU A 14 -7.07 20.20 0.72
CA GLU A 14 -7.94 19.31 -0.06
C GLU A 14 -7.10 18.35 -0.93
N ARG A 15 -6.10 18.89 -1.64
CA ARG A 15 -5.21 18.07 -2.49
C ARG A 15 -4.39 17.08 -1.68
N LEU A 16 -3.90 17.47 -0.50
CA LEU A 16 -3.14 16.60 0.40
C LEU A 16 -4.03 15.50 0.98
N THR A 17 -5.24 15.84 1.41
CA THR A 17 -6.23 14.89 1.93
C THR A 17 -6.63 13.88 0.87
N ALA A 18 -6.92 14.31 -0.36
CA ALA A 18 -7.18 13.42 -1.48
C ALA A 18 -5.99 12.47 -1.76
N CYS A 19 -4.76 12.96 -1.61
CA CYS A 19 -3.56 12.14 -1.77
C CYS A 19 -3.39 11.13 -0.61
N ALA A 20 -3.62 11.55 0.64
CA ALA A 20 -3.56 10.70 1.82
C ALA A 20 -4.65 9.61 1.77
N LEU A 21 -5.88 9.98 1.42
CA LEU A 21 -7.01 9.08 1.18
C LEU A 21 -6.65 7.96 0.20
N ARG A 22 -5.88 8.27 -0.85
CA ARG A 22 -5.42 7.26 -1.79
C ARG A 22 -4.54 6.20 -1.12
N TRP A 23 -3.69 6.58 -0.17
CA TRP A 23 -2.83 5.65 0.57
C TRP A 23 -3.60 4.89 1.65
N PHE A 24 -4.55 5.55 2.30
CA PHE A 24 -5.41 4.94 3.31
C PHE A 24 -6.36 3.89 2.70
N ARG A 25 -6.83 4.11 1.47
CA ARG A 25 -7.60 3.12 0.71
C ARG A 25 -6.83 1.83 0.44
N ASP A 26 -5.51 1.92 0.20
CA ASP A 26 -4.64 0.73 0.06
C ASP A 26 -4.63 -0.13 1.35
N GLU A 27 -5.02 0.47 2.49
CA GLU A 27 -5.12 -0.16 3.81
C GLU A 27 -6.58 -0.32 4.29
N PHE A 28 -7.55 -0.30 3.36
CA PHE A 28 -9.00 -0.49 3.62
C PHE A 28 -9.69 0.64 4.40
N CYS A 29 -9.09 1.81 4.49
CA CYS A 29 -9.70 3.02 5.05
C CYS A 29 -10.25 3.89 3.91
N PHE A 30 -11.55 3.74 3.62
CA PHE A 30 -12.19 4.37 2.45
C PHE A 30 -12.71 5.79 2.69
N ASP A 31 -12.97 6.11 3.96
CA ASP A 31 -13.45 7.41 4.42
C ASP A 31 -12.30 8.27 4.94
N GLU A 32 -12.47 9.59 4.89
CA GLU A 32 -11.42 10.55 5.27
C GLU A 32 -11.17 10.58 6.79
N GLU A 33 -12.21 10.25 7.56
CA GLU A 33 -12.13 10.04 9.01
C GLU A 33 -11.80 8.59 9.38
N ALA A 34 -11.73 7.67 8.40
CA ALA A 34 -11.37 6.28 8.69
C ALA A 34 -9.93 6.21 9.23
N VAL A 35 -9.82 5.61 10.41
CA VAL A 35 -8.58 5.49 11.15
C VAL A 35 -7.85 4.20 10.76
N LEU A 36 -6.56 4.32 10.49
CA LEU A 36 -5.70 3.15 10.30
C LEU A 36 -5.69 2.29 11.58
N PRO A 37 -6.01 0.99 11.49
CA PRO A 37 -6.07 0.09 12.64
C PRO A 37 -4.87 0.23 13.59
N GLY A 38 -5.14 0.43 14.88
CA GLY A 38 -4.10 0.51 15.91
C GLY A 38 -3.20 1.76 15.88
N THR A 39 -3.38 2.71 14.95
CA THR A 39 -2.53 3.92 14.87
C THR A 39 -3.23 5.22 15.25
N ALA A 40 -4.55 5.19 15.44
CA ALA A 40 -5.41 6.35 15.72
C ALA A 40 -5.38 7.46 14.64
N GLY A 41 -4.57 7.33 13.58
CA GLY A 41 -4.42 8.35 12.55
C GLY A 41 -5.39 8.15 11.39
N SER A 42 -6.05 9.23 10.95
CA SER A 42 -6.86 9.29 9.73
C SER A 42 -6.13 9.96 8.56
N ALA A 43 -6.71 9.91 7.34
CA ALA A 43 -6.16 10.57 6.17
C ALA A 43 -6.13 12.10 6.33
N VAL A 44 -7.18 12.66 6.92
CA VAL A 44 -7.30 14.09 7.24
C VAL A 44 -6.23 14.50 8.25
N GLU A 45 -6.05 13.73 9.32
CA GLU A 45 -5.04 14.02 10.34
C GLU A 45 -3.62 13.93 9.78
N LEU A 46 -3.35 12.97 8.91
CA LEU A 46 -2.05 12.84 8.25
C LEU A 46 -1.75 14.08 7.38
N ALA A 47 -2.73 14.51 6.57
CA ALA A 47 -2.60 15.71 5.75
C ALA A 47 -2.41 16.97 6.61
N TYR A 48 -3.14 17.08 7.72
CA TYR A 48 -3.09 18.22 8.61
C TYR A 48 -1.74 18.32 9.31
N ASN A 49 -1.24 17.20 9.84
CA ASN A 49 0.05 17.13 10.49
C ASN A 49 1.18 17.47 9.51
N ALA A 50 1.15 16.95 8.29
CA ALA A 50 2.16 17.26 7.27
C ALA A 50 2.16 18.75 6.89
N ALA A 51 0.99 19.36 6.72
CA ALA A 51 0.85 20.79 6.45
C ALA A 51 1.36 21.64 7.64
N LEU A 52 1.03 21.24 8.87
CA LEU A 52 1.46 21.93 10.09
C LEU A 52 2.98 21.84 10.29
N GLU A 53 3.59 20.68 10.04
CA GLU A 53 5.04 20.49 10.11
C GLU A 53 5.78 21.33 9.08
N PHE A 54 5.24 21.41 7.87
CA PHE A 54 5.76 22.30 6.83
C PHE A 54 5.64 23.78 7.25
N PHE A 55 4.49 24.18 7.81
CA PHE A 55 4.26 25.55 8.27
C PHE A 55 5.22 25.96 9.39
N LYS A 56 5.48 25.06 10.34
CA LYS A 56 6.44 25.27 11.44
C LYS A 56 7.90 25.29 10.96
N GLY A 57 8.19 24.66 9.82
CA GLY A 57 9.53 24.63 9.23
C GLY A 57 10.56 23.80 10.01
N GLU A 58 10.10 22.93 10.93
CA GLU A 58 10.97 22.16 11.83
C GLU A 58 11.70 21.02 11.10
N LYS A 59 10.98 20.25 10.27
CA LYS A 59 11.55 19.12 9.52
C LYS A 59 11.99 19.47 8.10
N VAL A 60 11.36 20.48 7.49
CA VAL A 60 11.61 20.84 6.09
C VAL A 60 11.67 22.36 5.91
N LYS A 61 12.76 22.83 5.31
CA LYS A 61 12.92 24.25 4.92
C LYS A 61 12.51 24.43 3.47
N TRP A 62 11.37 25.06 3.26
CA TRP A 62 10.92 25.46 1.93
C TRP A 62 11.70 26.68 1.44
N ARG A 63 12.26 26.59 0.23
CA ARG A 63 13.00 27.66 -0.44
C ARG A 63 12.52 27.76 -1.88
N PRO A 64 11.43 28.50 -2.14
CA PRO A 64 10.89 28.61 -3.48
C PRO A 64 11.91 29.29 -4.41
N LYS A 65 12.15 28.69 -5.56
CA LYS A 65 12.97 29.22 -6.67
C LYS A 65 12.19 30.27 -7.46
N THR A 66 10.88 30.13 -7.52
CA THR A 66 9.95 31.08 -8.16
C THR A 66 8.87 31.50 -7.17
N PRO A 67 8.32 32.73 -7.28
CA PRO A 67 7.25 33.20 -6.40
C PRO A 67 6.06 32.23 -6.33
N ASP A 68 5.69 31.63 -7.46
CA ASP A 68 4.50 30.78 -7.60
C ASP A 68 4.82 29.28 -7.49
N GLU A 69 5.96 28.92 -6.89
CA GLU A 69 6.31 27.50 -6.71
C GLU A 69 5.33 26.83 -5.75
N ASP A 70 4.66 25.77 -6.21
CA ASP A 70 3.70 25.02 -5.39
C ASP A 70 4.43 24.20 -4.31
N PRO A 71 4.15 24.40 -3.01
CA PRO A 71 4.75 23.61 -1.93
C PRO A 71 4.24 22.16 -1.86
N TYR A 72 3.15 21.83 -2.55
CA TYR A 72 2.50 20.52 -2.52
C TYR A 72 3.45 19.32 -2.68
N PRO A 73 4.37 19.26 -3.68
CA PRO A 73 5.23 18.10 -3.86
C PRO A 73 6.17 17.86 -2.66
N LEU A 74 6.56 18.94 -1.99
CA LEU A 74 7.43 18.87 -0.82
C LEU A 74 6.67 18.36 0.40
N ILE A 75 5.43 18.84 0.60
CA ILE A 75 4.57 18.39 1.71
C ILE A 75 4.15 16.93 1.51
N VAL A 76 3.80 16.51 0.29
CA VAL A 76 3.51 15.11 -0.04
C VAL A 76 4.67 14.19 0.34
N ARG A 77 5.92 14.65 0.18
CA ARG A 77 7.09 13.85 0.57
C ARG A 77 7.18 13.66 2.09
N VAL A 78 6.90 14.71 2.87
CA VAL A 78 6.83 14.64 4.33
C VAL A 78 5.72 13.69 4.75
N MET A 79 4.51 13.95 4.25
CA MET A 79 3.30 13.17 4.49
C MET A 79 3.49 11.69 4.18
N ARG A 80 4.19 11.35 3.08
CA ARG A 80 4.49 9.97 2.71
C ARG A 80 5.41 9.28 3.70
N ASN A 81 6.40 9.98 4.24
CA ASN A 81 7.29 9.39 5.24
C ASN A 81 6.52 9.12 6.53
N ASP A 82 5.68 10.06 6.96
CA ASP A 82 4.85 9.90 8.16
C ASP A 82 3.85 8.74 7.99
N PHE A 83 3.24 8.58 6.81
CA PHE A 83 2.41 7.44 6.47
C PHE A 83 3.18 6.11 6.55
N LEU A 84 4.37 6.05 5.93
CA LEU A 84 5.21 4.86 5.97
C LEU A 84 5.64 4.50 7.40
N ASP A 85 5.80 5.49 8.27
CA ASP A 85 6.12 5.26 9.67
C ASP A 85 4.90 4.79 10.45
N LEU A 86 3.70 5.30 10.16
CA LEU A 86 2.43 4.79 10.71
C LEU A 86 2.24 3.30 10.41
N ILE A 87 2.38 2.88 9.15
CA ILE A 87 2.19 1.45 8.76
C ILE A 87 3.32 0.53 9.24
N LYS A 88 4.49 1.08 9.60
CA LYS A 88 5.59 0.30 10.18
C LYS A 88 5.44 0.10 11.68
N ARG A 89 4.58 0.88 12.36
CA ARG A 89 4.36 0.72 13.80
C ARG A 89 3.89 -0.69 14.13
N SER A 90 4.41 -1.21 15.23
CA SER A 90 4.07 -2.55 15.73
C SER A 90 2.58 -2.72 16.00
N GLU A 91 1.92 -1.63 16.37
CA GLU A 91 0.51 -1.53 16.71
C GLU A 91 -0.37 -1.76 15.48
N TYR A 92 -0.02 -1.14 14.35
CA TYR A 92 -0.62 -1.39 13.03
C TYR A 92 -0.44 -2.85 12.61
N ARG A 93 0.81 -3.33 12.64
CA ARG A 93 1.11 -4.71 12.24
C ARG A 93 0.38 -5.74 13.10
N ARG A 94 0.30 -5.51 14.42
CA ARG A 94 -0.35 -6.41 15.36
C ARG A 94 -1.86 -6.45 15.18
N THR A 95 -2.52 -5.32 14.91
CA THR A 95 -3.96 -5.30 14.64
C THR A 95 -4.28 -5.95 13.29
N VAL A 96 -3.50 -5.68 12.24
CA VAL A 96 -3.66 -6.36 10.95
C VAL A 96 -3.49 -7.88 11.07
N ILE A 97 -2.52 -8.35 11.87
CA ILE A 97 -2.30 -9.78 12.14
C ILE A 97 -3.46 -10.37 12.97
N MET A 98 -3.92 -9.67 14.01
CA MET A 98 -5.01 -10.14 14.87
C MET A 98 -6.36 -10.16 14.14
N ASP A 99 -6.66 -9.19 13.29
CA ASP A 99 -7.87 -9.21 12.45
C ASP A 99 -7.80 -10.32 11.38
N ALA A 100 -6.60 -10.64 10.90
CA ALA A 100 -6.38 -11.80 10.02
C ALA A 100 -6.54 -13.14 10.76
N GLU A 101 -6.25 -13.21 12.06
CA GLU A 101 -6.43 -14.39 12.90
C GLU A 101 -7.87 -14.51 13.47
N ALA A 102 -8.54 -13.39 13.76
CA ALA A 102 -9.91 -13.34 14.29
C ALA A 102 -10.98 -13.50 13.20
N ALA A 103 -10.67 -13.19 11.94
CA ALA A 103 -11.43 -13.62 10.76
C ALA A 103 -11.18 -15.12 10.44
N GLY A 104 -11.18 -15.95 11.49
CA GLY A 104 -10.88 -17.37 11.42
C GLY A 104 -11.74 -18.09 10.39
N ASP A 105 -11.05 -18.96 9.63
CA ASP A 105 -11.56 -19.83 8.57
C ASP A 105 -11.73 -19.20 7.16
N GLY A 106 -10.62 -19.14 6.42
CA GLY A 106 -10.66 -19.53 5.00
C GLY A 106 -10.43 -18.49 3.90
N ALA A 107 -10.19 -17.21 4.21
CA ALA A 107 -10.07 -16.15 3.20
C ALA A 107 -8.64 -15.60 3.05
N PRO A 108 -7.93 -15.90 1.95
CA PRO A 108 -6.59 -15.37 1.67
C PRO A 108 -6.65 -13.90 1.23
N ALA A 109 -5.54 -13.18 1.39
CA ALA A 109 -5.36 -11.76 1.07
C ALA A 109 -5.69 -11.32 -0.39
N LEU A 110 -6.06 -12.25 -1.27
CA LEU A 110 -6.52 -12.00 -2.65
C LEU A 110 -8.03 -11.74 -2.75
N GLU A 111 -8.83 -12.08 -1.73
CA GLU A 111 -10.27 -11.82 -1.71
C GLU A 111 -10.62 -10.35 -1.38
N ARG A 112 -9.67 -9.58 -0.86
CA ARG A 112 -9.89 -8.16 -0.50
C ARG A 112 -9.89 -7.18 -1.69
N LEU A 113 -9.84 -7.69 -2.93
CA LEU A 113 -9.81 -6.90 -4.18
C LEU A 113 -11.19 -6.75 -4.85
N GLY A 114 -12.30 -6.83 -4.11
CA GLY A 114 -13.63 -6.89 -4.73
C GLY A 114 -14.65 -5.96 -4.09
N ASP A 115 -14.87 -4.80 -4.72
CA ASP A 115 -16.21 -4.22 -4.78
C ASP A 115 -16.55 -4.00 -6.26
N GLU A 116 -17.71 -4.51 -6.68
CA GLU A 116 -18.13 -4.62 -8.08
C GLU A 116 -18.39 -3.22 -8.70
N SER A 117 -17.37 -2.60 -9.29
CA SER A 117 -17.59 -1.51 -10.25
C SER A 117 -16.47 -1.36 -11.29
N ASP A 118 -16.92 -1.38 -12.54
CA ASP A 118 -16.35 -0.85 -13.79
C ASP A 118 -14.84 -0.52 -13.89
N GLY A 119 -14.15 -1.21 -14.80
CA GLY A 119 -13.02 -0.72 -15.61
C GLY A 119 -11.68 -0.42 -14.93
N PHE A 120 -11.69 0.14 -13.73
CA PHE A 120 -10.53 0.59 -12.96
C PHE A 120 -9.79 -0.55 -12.25
N HIS A 121 -10.50 -1.62 -11.89
CA HIS A 121 -9.92 -2.86 -11.34
C HIS A 121 -8.89 -3.52 -12.26
N SER A 122 -8.96 -3.28 -13.57
CA SER A 122 -8.00 -3.85 -14.53
C SER A 122 -6.59 -3.24 -14.39
N ALA A 123 -6.47 -1.96 -13.99
CA ALA A 123 -5.19 -1.29 -13.87
C ALA A 123 -4.47 -1.66 -12.56
N GLU A 124 -5.22 -1.74 -11.46
CA GLU A 124 -4.72 -2.13 -10.14
C GLU A 124 -4.34 -3.62 -10.12
N ALA A 125 -5.19 -4.48 -10.67
CA ALA A 125 -4.90 -5.89 -10.74
C ALA A 125 -3.75 -6.20 -11.73
N ALA A 126 -3.62 -5.45 -12.83
CA ALA A 126 -2.44 -5.52 -13.69
C ALA A 126 -1.16 -5.00 -13.02
N SER A 127 -1.25 -3.99 -12.13
CA SER A 127 -0.12 -3.50 -11.35
C SER A 127 0.34 -4.54 -10.32
N LEU A 128 -0.61 -5.16 -9.62
CA LEU A 128 -0.36 -6.25 -8.69
C LEU A 128 0.27 -7.46 -9.40
N ALA A 129 -0.28 -7.87 -10.55
CA ALA A 129 0.29 -8.95 -11.35
C ALA A 129 1.75 -8.64 -11.75
N ARG A 130 2.03 -7.41 -12.21
CA ARG A 130 3.40 -6.96 -12.54
C ARG A 130 4.34 -7.01 -11.33
N ALA A 131 3.86 -6.71 -10.13
CA ALA A 131 4.66 -6.80 -8.91
C ALA A 131 4.94 -8.26 -8.50
N LEU A 132 4.04 -9.19 -8.81
CA LEU A 132 4.16 -10.61 -8.46
C LEU A 132 4.98 -11.42 -9.47
N TYR A 133 4.97 -11.09 -10.77
CA TYR A 133 5.72 -11.84 -11.79
C TYR A 133 7.22 -12.02 -11.51
N PRO A 134 7.95 -11.02 -10.98
CA PRO A 134 9.36 -11.21 -10.62
C PRO A 134 9.57 -12.31 -9.55
N LEU A 135 8.59 -12.53 -8.67
CA LEU A 135 8.66 -13.50 -7.58
C LEU A 135 8.43 -14.95 -8.05
N VAL A 136 7.72 -15.11 -9.17
CA VAL A 136 7.34 -16.41 -9.74
C VAL A 136 8.11 -16.72 -11.02
N LYS A 137 9.22 -16.01 -11.28
CA LYS A 137 10.03 -16.22 -12.48
C LYS A 137 10.50 -17.69 -12.58
N GLY A 138 10.02 -18.40 -13.61
CA GLY A 138 10.31 -19.82 -13.85
C GLY A 138 9.28 -20.80 -13.27
N ASP A 139 8.21 -20.31 -12.64
CA ASP A 139 7.12 -21.12 -12.09
C ASP A 139 5.82 -20.78 -12.84
N GLN A 140 5.54 -21.51 -13.92
CA GLN A 140 4.41 -21.25 -14.81
C GLN A 140 3.06 -21.43 -14.08
N GLU A 141 2.96 -22.42 -13.20
CA GLU A 141 1.74 -22.74 -12.44
C GLU A 141 1.34 -21.57 -11.51
N LEU A 142 2.32 -20.92 -10.86
CA LEU A 142 2.04 -19.73 -10.05
C LEU A 142 1.73 -18.49 -10.90
N LYS A 143 2.33 -18.38 -12.07
CA LYS A 143 2.04 -17.29 -13.00
C LYS A 143 0.60 -17.38 -13.51
N ASP A 144 0.18 -18.57 -13.93
CA ASP A 144 -1.17 -18.80 -14.44
C ASP A 144 -2.22 -18.54 -13.34
N TYR A 145 -1.89 -18.89 -12.09
CA TYR A 145 -2.72 -18.52 -10.93
C TYR A 145 -2.81 -17.01 -10.69
N ILE A 146 -1.69 -16.27 -10.82
CA ILE A 146 -1.71 -14.80 -10.75
C ILE A 146 -2.58 -14.24 -11.87
N ASP A 147 -2.50 -14.78 -13.08
CA ASP A 147 -3.31 -14.34 -14.22
C ASP A 147 -4.80 -14.63 -13.99
N ALA A 148 -5.13 -15.81 -13.48
CA ALA A 148 -6.51 -16.19 -13.14
C ALA A 148 -7.13 -15.24 -12.10
N VAL A 149 -6.38 -14.85 -11.08
CA VAL A 149 -6.90 -14.01 -9.99
C VAL A 149 -6.81 -12.51 -10.31
N CYS A 150 -5.71 -12.04 -10.90
CA CYS A 150 -5.47 -10.62 -11.13
C CYS A 150 -5.94 -10.16 -12.51
N ILE A 151 -5.87 -11.00 -13.54
CA ILE A 151 -6.24 -10.58 -14.91
C ILE A 151 -7.67 -11.02 -15.24
N LEU A 152 -8.05 -12.24 -14.89
CA LEU A 152 -9.39 -12.78 -15.13
C LEU A 152 -10.37 -12.50 -13.98
N GLY A 153 -9.89 -11.96 -12.86
CA GLY A 153 -10.73 -11.55 -11.73
C GLY A 153 -11.41 -12.72 -11.00
N LEU A 154 -10.95 -13.96 -11.21
CA LEU A 154 -11.58 -15.13 -10.62
C LEU A 154 -11.33 -15.17 -9.10
N ARG A 155 -12.32 -15.65 -8.37
CA ARG A 155 -12.30 -15.68 -6.89
C ARG A 155 -12.63 -17.05 -6.32
N LYS A 156 -13.54 -17.80 -6.95
CA LYS A 156 -13.89 -19.14 -6.46
C LYS A 156 -12.81 -20.14 -6.86
N ARG A 157 -12.45 -21.04 -5.94
CA ARG A 157 -11.44 -22.07 -6.18
C ARG A 157 -11.84 -22.97 -7.33
N GLU A 158 -13.13 -23.25 -7.46
CA GLU A 158 -13.71 -24.06 -8.52
C GLU A 158 -13.53 -23.37 -9.88
N GLU A 159 -13.81 -22.07 -9.97
CA GLU A 159 -13.66 -21.28 -11.20
C GLU A 159 -12.18 -21.16 -11.62
N ILE A 160 -11.28 -20.96 -10.64
CA ILE A 160 -9.83 -20.92 -10.88
C ILE A 160 -9.34 -22.31 -11.33
N ALA A 161 -9.79 -23.38 -10.67
CA ALA A 161 -9.43 -24.75 -11.01
C ALA A 161 -9.88 -25.12 -12.42
N ASP A 162 -11.10 -24.74 -12.79
CA ASP A 162 -11.66 -24.97 -14.11
C ASP A 162 -10.86 -24.24 -15.20
N VAL A 163 -10.47 -22.98 -14.97
CA VAL A 163 -9.67 -22.19 -15.92
C VAL A 163 -8.24 -22.70 -16.03
N LEU A 164 -7.66 -23.18 -14.93
CA LEU A 164 -6.31 -23.72 -14.90
C LEU A 164 -6.24 -25.21 -15.30
N GLY A 165 -7.38 -25.89 -15.45
CA GLY A 165 -7.45 -27.32 -15.74
C GLY A 165 -6.86 -28.20 -14.63
N ILE A 166 -7.00 -27.79 -13.37
CA ILE A 166 -6.47 -28.49 -12.20
C ILE A 166 -7.57 -28.86 -11.20
N GLU A 167 -7.23 -29.61 -10.16
CA GLU A 167 -8.19 -29.87 -9.06
C GLU A 167 -8.34 -28.64 -8.14
N PRO A 168 -9.55 -28.35 -7.61
CA PRO A 168 -9.78 -27.25 -6.66
C PRO A 168 -8.86 -27.29 -5.44
N ARG A 169 -8.50 -28.50 -4.95
CA ARG A 169 -7.56 -28.67 -3.84
C ARG A 169 -6.16 -28.12 -4.17
N ARG A 170 -5.75 -28.25 -5.43
CA ARG A 170 -4.43 -27.81 -5.91
C ARG A 170 -4.33 -26.29 -5.98
N VAL A 171 -5.45 -25.59 -6.13
CA VAL A 171 -5.52 -24.12 -6.05
C VAL A 171 -5.02 -23.63 -4.69
N THR A 172 -5.42 -24.28 -3.60
CA THR A 172 -4.97 -23.95 -2.23
C THR A 172 -3.46 -24.14 -2.07
N ASP A 173 -2.90 -25.19 -2.65
CA ASP A 173 -1.45 -25.47 -2.59
C ASP A 173 -0.64 -24.43 -3.38
N ILE A 174 -1.13 -24.01 -4.55
CA ILE A 174 -0.54 -22.96 -5.38
C ILE A 174 -0.59 -21.62 -4.66
N GLN A 175 -1.72 -21.30 -4.05
CA GLN A 175 -1.89 -20.09 -3.25
C GLN A 175 -0.90 -20.00 -2.10
N ARG A 176 -0.79 -21.09 -1.31
CA ARG A 176 0.16 -21.16 -0.20
C ARG A 176 1.61 -20.98 -0.67
N ARG A 177 1.97 -21.60 -1.80
CA ARG A 177 3.30 -21.42 -2.41
C ARG A 177 3.58 -19.98 -2.83
N LEU A 178 2.57 -19.26 -3.33
CA LEU A 178 2.70 -17.85 -3.68
C LEU A 178 2.93 -16.99 -2.44
N GLU A 179 2.19 -17.25 -1.36
CA GLU A 179 2.36 -16.59 -0.06
C GLU A 179 3.76 -16.81 0.52
N ASP A 180 4.22 -18.06 0.54
CA ASP A 180 5.57 -18.42 1.02
C ASP A 180 6.67 -17.66 0.23
N LYS A 181 6.52 -17.56 -1.10
CA LYS A 181 7.46 -16.79 -1.94
C LYS A 181 7.43 -15.30 -1.65
N ARG A 182 6.25 -14.72 -1.36
CA ARG A 182 6.13 -13.31 -0.95
C ARG A 182 6.83 -13.08 0.39
N VAL A 183 6.55 -13.90 1.39
CA VAL A 183 7.17 -13.81 2.72
C VAL A 183 8.69 -13.92 2.62
N TYR A 184 9.20 -14.90 1.87
CA TYR A 184 10.63 -15.07 1.67
C TYR A 184 11.29 -13.85 1.00
N ALA A 185 10.62 -13.24 0.03
CA ALA A 185 11.13 -12.05 -0.65
C ALA A 185 11.23 -10.83 0.29
N VAL A 186 10.26 -10.64 1.19
CA VAL A 186 10.29 -9.57 2.20
C VAL A 186 11.45 -9.79 3.17
N LEU A 187 11.57 -10.99 3.74
CA LEU A 187 12.64 -11.33 4.68
C LEU A 187 14.03 -11.13 4.05
N LYS A 188 14.20 -11.53 2.79
CA LYS A 188 15.47 -11.36 2.06
C LYS A 188 15.78 -9.88 1.81
N ALA A 189 14.78 -9.06 1.50
CA ALA A 189 14.95 -7.62 1.31
C ALA A 189 15.36 -6.92 2.62
N GLU A 190 14.77 -7.30 3.75
CA GLU A 190 15.12 -6.78 5.07
C GLU A 190 16.55 -7.15 5.47
N GLN A 191 16.95 -8.41 5.28
CA GLN A 191 18.32 -8.87 5.54
C GLN A 191 19.36 -8.11 4.70
N LEU A 192 19.06 -7.88 3.42
CA LEU A 192 19.95 -7.13 2.52
C LEU A 192 20.05 -5.65 2.95
N ALA A 193 18.93 -5.04 3.35
CA ALA A 193 18.91 -3.68 3.86
C ALA A 193 19.74 -3.56 5.15
N GLU A 194 19.66 -4.55 6.03
CA GLU A 194 20.43 -4.57 7.28
C GLU A 194 21.94 -4.78 7.02
N GLN A 195 22.31 -5.66 6.10
CA GLN A 195 23.71 -5.83 5.67
C GLN A 195 24.30 -4.55 5.08
N ASN A 196 23.53 -3.83 4.27
CA ASN A 196 23.96 -2.56 3.67
C ASN A 196 24.11 -1.44 4.73
N ARG A 197 23.24 -1.40 5.74
CA ARG A 197 23.39 -0.48 6.88
C ARG A 197 24.65 -0.75 7.68
N ARG A 198 24.96 -2.03 7.93
CA ARG A 198 26.19 -2.42 8.64
C ARG A 198 27.46 -2.10 7.84
N ARG A 199 27.42 -2.21 6.51
CA ARG A 199 28.55 -1.86 5.63
C ARG A 199 28.83 -0.36 5.50
N ASN A 200 27.82 0.49 5.63
CA ASN A 200 27.98 1.95 5.48
C ASN A 200 28.35 2.68 6.77
N ASN A 201 28.37 1.96 7.91
CA ASN A 201 28.75 2.50 9.23
C ASN A 201 30.18 2.09 9.64
N VAL A 202 30.97 1.56 8.70
CA VAL A 202 32.41 1.26 8.80
C VAL A 202 33.14 2.11 7.77
#